data_AF-A0A2J7ZP15-F1
#
_entry.id   AF-A0A2J7ZP15-F1
#
_cell.length_a   1.000
_cell.length_b   1.000
_cell.length_c   1.000
_cell.angle_alpha   90.00
_cell.angle_beta   90.00
_cell.angle_gamma   90.00
#
_symmetry.space_group_name_H-M   'P 1'
#
loop_
_entity.id
_entity.type
_entity.pdbx_description
1 polymer ?
#
loop_
_entity_poly.entity_id
_entity_poly.type
_entity_poly.pdbx_seq_one_letter_code
_entity_poly.pdbx_strand_id
1 'polypeptide(L)'
;VEVPISERCRPELRRLMIDGAPLPYSWGMYDNVTTFKFTNLATYLPNPDGAWLCWVVRPGPCAEPANFCLNGRCQVTIMSSDSKCCPATLV
;
A
#
# COMPACT_ATOMS: atom_id res chain seq x y z
N VAL A 1 -5.42 -3.69 -3.44
CA VAL A 1 -3.97 -3.46 -3.67
C VAL A 1 -3.26 -3.54 -2.35
N GLU A 2 -2.11 -4.22 -2.29
CA GLU A 2 -1.29 -4.32 -1.08
C GLU A 2 0.13 -3.84 -1.32
N VAL A 3 0.71 -3.21 -0.30
CA VAL A 3 2.09 -2.70 -0.33
C VAL A 3 2.86 -3.25 0.87
N PRO A 4 3.88 -4.10 0.64
CA PRO A 4 4.77 -4.59 1.70
C PRO A 4 5.63 -3.48 2.29
N ILE A 5 5.74 -3.47 3.60
CA ILE A 5 6.51 -2.47 4.34
C ILE A 5 7.52 -3.11 5.28
N SER A 6 8.50 -2.32 5.70
CA SER A 6 9.33 -2.62 6.85
C SER A 6 8.47 -2.54 8.12
N GLU A 7 8.42 -3.61 8.91
CA GLU A 7 7.56 -3.67 10.12
C GLU A 7 7.85 -2.52 11.10
N ARG A 8 9.11 -2.07 11.19
CA ARG A 8 9.50 -0.92 12.03
C ARG A 8 8.75 0.37 11.67
N CYS A 9 8.30 0.51 10.42
CA CYS A 9 7.63 1.70 9.92
C CYS A 9 6.09 1.60 9.99
N ARG A 10 5.55 0.45 10.39
CA ARG A 10 4.12 0.24 10.60
C ARG A 10 3.43 1.31 11.47
N PRO A 11 3.96 1.70 12.65
CA PRO A 11 3.31 2.73 13.49
C PRO A 11 3.36 4.14 12.88
N GLU A 12 4.13 4.33 11.82
CA GLU A 12 4.31 5.63 11.17
C GLU A 12 3.30 5.89 10.06
N LEU A 13 2.62 4.87 9.55
CA LEU A 13 1.51 5.04 8.60
C LEU A 13 0.35 5.79 9.27
N ARG A 14 -0.12 6.86 8.63
CA ARG A 14 -1.20 7.71 9.15
C ARG A 14 -2.48 7.57 8.37
N ARG A 15 -2.40 7.60 7.05
CA ARG A 15 -3.57 7.68 6.16
C ARG A 15 -3.25 7.04 4.83
N LEU A 16 -4.28 6.52 4.18
CA LEU A 16 -4.27 6.17 2.77
C LEU A 16 -5.22 7.12 2.04
N MET A 17 -4.89 7.43 0.79
CA MET A 17 -5.70 8.29 -0.07
C MET A 17 -5.79 7.71 -1.48
N ILE A 18 -6.96 7.86 -2.09
CA ILE A 18 -7.22 7.59 -3.51
C ILE A 18 -7.69 8.90 -4.12
N ASP A 19 -6.97 9.43 -5.11
CA ASP A 19 -7.24 10.73 -5.73
C ASP A 19 -7.47 11.86 -4.70
N GLY A 20 -6.68 11.83 -3.61
CA GLY A 20 -6.76 12.79 -2.51
C GLY A 20 -7.88 12.53 -1.49
N ALA A 21 -8.83 11.63 -1.76
CA ALA A 21 -9.85 11.24 -0.81
C ALA A 21 -9.32 10.21 0.20
N PRO A 22 -9.47 10.44 1.52
CA PRO A 22 -8.96 9.51 2.53
C PRO A 22 -9.77 8.22 2.57
N LEU A 23 -9.10 7.10 2.81
CA LEU A 23 -9.72 5.80 3.03
C LEU A 23 -9.19 5.13 4.32
N PRO A 24 -10.00 4.28 4.97
CA PRO A 24 -9.50 3.44 6.04
C PRO A 24 -8.47 2.46 5.48
N TYR A 25 -7.35 2.32 6.18
CA TYR A 25 -6.37 1.28 5.86
C TYR A 25 -6.64 0.02 6.67
N SER A 26 -6.23 -1.11 6.12
CA SER A 26 -6.16 -2.38 6.83
C SER A 26 -4.78 -2.99 6.69
N TRP A 27 -4.43 -3.90 7.59
CA TRP A 27 -3.14 -4.58 7.59
C TRP A 27 -3.29 -6.00 7.03
N GLY A 28 -2.34 -6.41 6.20
CA GLY A 28 -2.06 -7.81 5.91
C GLY A 28 -0.87 -8.26 6.74
N MET A 29 -1.03 -9.38 7.43
CA MET A 29 0.05 -10.02 8.16
C MET A 29 0.22 -11.42 7.59
N TYR A 30 1.38 -11.66 7.01
CA TYR A 30 1.83 -12.94 6.52
C TYR A 30 3.11 -13.30 7.29
N ASP A 31 3.51 -14.57 7.32
CA ASP A 31 4.55 -15.11 8.22
C ASP A 31 5.80 -14.22 8.38
N ASN A 32 6.23 -13.57 7.29
CA ASN A 32 7.41 -12.71 7.26
C ASN A 32 7.18 -11.34 6.58
N VAL A 33 5.92 -11.00 6.28
CA VAL A 33 5.60 -9.79 5.51
C VAL A 33 4.41 -9.08 6.13
N THR A 34 4.61 -7.81 6.44
CA THR A 34 3.52 -6.90 6.77
C THR A 34 3.21 -6.03 5.56
N THR A 35 1.93 -5.93 5.23
CA THR A 35 1.42 -5.07 4.16
C THR A 35 0.36 -4.13 4.71
N PHE A 36 0.23 -2.93 4.15
CA PHE A 36 -1.03 -2.20 4.23
C PHE A 36 -1.83 -2.41 2.96
N LYS A 37 -3.15 -2.33 3.07
CA LYS A 37 -4.08 -2.61 1.98
C LYS A 37 -4.94 -1.41 1.65
N PHE A 38 -4.99 -1.07 0.37
CA PHE A 38 -6.10 -0.30 -0.19
C PHE A 38 -7.27 -1.25 -0.43
N THR A 39 -8.34 -1.06 0.34
CA THR A 39 -9.57 -1.86 0.29
C THR A 39 -10.64 -1.16 -0.55
N ASN A 40 -11.66 -1.93 -0.96
CA ASN A 40 -12.82 -1.42 -1.71
C ASN A 40 -12.45 -0.60 -2.96
N LEU A 41 -11.39 -0.98 -3.66
CA LEU A 41 -10.93 -0.26 -4.84
C LEU A 41 -11.99 -0.20 -5.95
N ALA A 42 -12.83 -1.22 -6.11
CA ALA A 42 -13.94 -1.14 -7.08
C ALA A 42 -14.93 -0.02 -6.77
N THR A 43 -15.06 0.36 -5.49
CA THR A 43 -15.91 1.48 -5.05
C THR A 43 -15.20 2.82 -5.20
N TYR A 44 -13.92 2.88 -4.83
CA TYR A 44 -13.16 4.15 -4.78
C TYR A 44 -12.40 4.48 -6.08
N LEU A 45 -12.16 3.50 -6.94
CA LEU A 45 -11.51 3.59 -8.25
C LEU A 45 -12.36 2.90 -9.32
N PRO A 46 -13.55 3.45 -9.66
CA PRO A 46 -14.36 2.91 -10.75
C PRO A 46 -13.64 3.03 -12.10
N ASN A 47 -12.77 4.05 -12.27
CA ASN A 47 -11.89 4.24 -13.40
C ASN A 47 -10.43 4.29 -12.89
N PRO A 48 -9.68 3.18 -12.93
CA PRO A 48 -8.33 3.12 -12.34
C PRO A 48 -7.27 3.85 -13.18
N ASP A 49 -7.52 4.03 -14.48
CA ASP A 49 -6.53 4.61 -15.39
C ASP A 49 -6.29 6.09 -15.07
N GLY A 50 -5.03 6.42 -14.74
CA GLY A 50 -4.61 7.78 -14.39
C GLY A 50 -4.89 8.17 -12.93
N ALA A 51 -5.45 7.28 -12.11
CA ALA A 51 -5.71 7.52 -10.70
C ALA A 51 -4.46 7.34 -9.82
N TRP A 52 -4.47 7.97 -8.64
CA TRP A 52 -3.32 8.04 -7.75
C TRP A 52 -3.60 7.32 -6.41
N LEU A 53 -2.71 6.40 -6.06
CA LEU A 53 -2.69 5.75 -4.75
C LEU A 53 -1.62 6.40 -3.88
N CYS A 54 -2.04 7.02 -2.77
CA CYS A 54 -1.13 7.73 -1.88
C CYS A 54 -1.22 7.17 -0.45
N TRP A 55 -0.09 7.16 0.25
CA TRP A 55 -0.04 6.89 1.69
C TRP A 55 0.76 7.97 2.39
N VAL A 56 0.31 8.34 3.60
CA VAL A 56 0.93 9.40 4.40
C VAL A 56 1.64 8.77 5.57
N VAL A 57 2.94 9.06 5.70
CA VAL A 57 3.78 8.62 6.81
C VAL A 57 4.14 9.84 7.66
N ARG A 58 4.31 9.64 8.98
CA ARG A 58 4.82 10.71 9.85
C ARG A 58 6.19 11.20 9.35
N PRO A 59 6.50 12.51 9.43
CA PRO A 59 7.86 13.00 9.22
C PRO A 59 8.87 12.26 10.08
N GLY A 60 9.96 11.78 9.48
CA GLY A 60 10.98 10.99 10.15
C GLY A 60 11.66 10.01 9.20
N PRO A 61 12.43 9.03 9.71
CA PRO A 61 13.19 8.09 8.89
C PRO A 61 12.31 7.26 7.94
N CYS A 62 11.09 6.93 8.36
CA CYS A 62 10.12 6.19 7.55
C CYS A 62 9.39 7.04 6.50
N ALA A 63 9.63 8.36 6.43
CA ALA A 63 9.09 9.18 5.34
C ALA A 63 9.83 8.94 4.01
N GLU A 64 11.05 8.40 4.07
CA GLU A 64 11.82 7.96 2.90
C GLU A 64 11.30 6.60 2.40
N PRO A 65 10.84 6.47 1.14
CA PRO A 65 10.36 5.21 0.59
C PRO A 65 11.34 4.05 0.75
N ALA A 66 12.65 4.30 0.59
CA ALA A 66 13.71 3.29 0.78
C ALA A 66 13.78 2.73 2.21
N ASN A 67 13.28 3.46 3.20
CA ASN A 67 13.22 3.00 4.59
C ASN A 67 11.87 2.37 4.96
N PHE A 68 10.80 2.85 4.31
CA PHE A 68 9.43 2.45 4.55
C PHE A 68 9.09 1.12 3.89
N CYS A 69 9.44 0.98 2.61
CA CYS A 69 9.07 -0.19 1.82
C CYS A 69 9.96 -1.39 2.12
N LEU A 70 9.39 -2.58 2.02
CA LEU A 70 10.12 -3.81 2.28
C LEU A 70 11.32 -3.92 1.32
N ASN A 71 12.52 -4.21 1.85
CA ASN A 71 13.77 -4.26 1.08
C ASN A 71 14.11 -2.97 0.31
N GLY A 72 13.57 -1.82 0.75
CA GLY A 72 13.82 -0.51 0.17
C GLY A 72 13.22 -0.27 -1.21
N ARG A 73 12.28 -1.11 -1.65
CA ARG A 73 11.52 -0.92 -2.89
C ARG A 73 10.05 -1.16 -2.66
N CYS A 74 9.21 -0.23 -3.09
CA CYS A 74 7.78 -0.38 -2.93
C CYS A 74 7.27 -1.35 -4.00
N GLN A 75 6.74 -2.48 -3.57
CA GLN A 75 6.09 -3.44 -4.45
C GLN A 75 4.60 -3.30 -4.28
N VAL A 76 3.90 -3.14 -5.39
CA VAL A 76 2.44 -3.03 -5.39
C VAL A 76 1.88 -4.30 -5.99
N THR A 77 1.17 -5.07 -5.17
CA THR A 77 0.52 -6.32 -5.59
C THR A 77 -0.95 -6.03 -5.87
N ILE A 78 -1.36 -6.23 -7.12
CA ILE A 78 -2.77 -6.12 -7.53
C ILE A 78 -3.36 -7.52 -7.52
N MET A 79 -4.26 -7.81 -6.57
CA MET A 79 -4.92 -9.10 -6.52
C MET A 79 -6.08 -9.18 -7.51
N SER A 80 -6.10 -10.26 -8.29
CA SER A 80 -7.30 -10.75 -8.98
C SER A 80 -8.39 -11.15 -7.96
N SER A 81 -9.66 -11.12 -8.38
CA SER A 81 -10.82 -11.53 -7.56
C SER A 81 -10.78 -12.99 -7.11
N ASP A 82 -9.96 -13.83 -7.76
CA ASP A 82 -9.75 -15.25 -7.41
C ASP A 82 -8.43 -15.51 -6.68
N SER A 83 -7.65 -14.46 -6.36
CA SER A 83 -6.35 -14.54 -5.68
C SER A 83 -5.29 -15.42 -6.37
N LYS A 84 -5.44 -15.78 -7.66
CA LYS A 84 -4.56 -16.76 -8.32
C LYS A 84 -3.35 -16.19 -9.03
N CYS A 85 -3.42 -14.94 -9.50
CA CYS A 85 -2.30 -14.26 -10.16
C CYS A 85 -2.27 -12.79 -9.74
N CYS A 86 -1.11 -12.29 -9.32
CA CYS A 86 -0.91 -10.87 -9.04
C CYS A 86 0.19 -10.31 -9.94
N PRO A 87 -0.09 -9.41 -10.88
CA PRO A 87 0.97 -8.55 -11.40
C PRO A 87 1.53 -7.72 -10.24
N ALA A 88 2.84 -7.84 -10.02
CA ALA A 88 3.58 -7.01 -9.08
C ALA A 88 4.35 -5.96 -9.87
N THR A 89 4.11 -4.69 -9.57
CA THR A 89 4.87 -3.57 -10.15
C THR A 89 5.80 -3.00 -9.09
N LEU A 90 7.07 -2.79 -9.48
CA LEU A 90 8.03 -2.05 -8.69
C LEU A 90 7.78 -0.56 -8.89
N VAL A 91 7.63 0.17 -7.79
CA VAL A 91 7.39 1.61 -7.75
C VAL A 91 8.53 2.31 -7.02
#